data_AF-A0A7V6ZKD9-F1
#
_entry.id   AF-A0A7V6ZKD9-F1
#
_cell.length_a   1.000
_cell.length_b   1.000
_cell.length_c   1.000
_cell.angle_alpha   90.00
_cell.angle_beta   90.00
_cell.angle_gamma   90.00
#
_symmetry.space_group_name_H-M   'P 1'
#
loop_
_entity.id
_entity.type
_entity.pdbx_description
1 polymer ?
#
loop_
_entity_poly.entity_id
_entity_poly.type
_entity_poly.pdbx_seq_one_letter_code
_entity_poly.pdbx_strand_id
1 'polypeptide(L)'
;VLVAREVADAGLRVLLLDLTANGAASRPMLESGSYPGITNLLAAEAQFTDVIHGDLYSDCHVIPVGTADAARAMRAIDRLPIIMNSLTTAYDVVVVECGPADADGIRRLVAGATEVMVSVIEPSDEAVVQAVADIEAKGFGKPTLVTPAGHVPPSSPMPGRSAA
;
A
#
# COMPACT_ATOMS: atom_id res chain seq x y z
N VAL A 1 -5.03 -5.80 -0.02
CA VAL A 1 -6.36 -5.90 0.66
C VAL A 1 -6.54 -7.20 1.43
N LEU A 2 -6.46 -8.37 0.79
CA LEU A 2 -6.71 -9.66 1.47
C LEU A 2 -5.87 -9.85 2.74
N VAL A 3 -4.57 -9.57 2.68
CA VAL A 3 -3.68 -9.63 3.86
C VAL A 3 -4.23 -8.78 5.03
N ALA A 4 -4.69 -7.56 4.76
CA ALA A 4 -5.21 -6.68 5.82
C ALA A 4 -6.50 -7.24 6.44
N ARG A 5 -7.40 -7.82 5.62
CA ARG A 5 -8.63 -8.46 6.11
C ARG A 5 -8.33 -9.70 6.95
N GLU A 6 -7.47 -10.59 6.47
CA GLU A 6 -7.08 -11.81 7.20
C GLU A 6 -6.43 -11.50 8.56
N VAL A 7 -5.60 -10.45 8.63
CA VAL A 7 -5.00 -10.00 9.89
C VAL A 7 -6.05 -9.38 10.82
N ALA A 8 -7.04 -8.67 10.28
CA ALA A 8 -8.16 -8.14 11.07
C ALA A 8 -9.05 -9.28 11.61
N ASP A 9 -9.33 -10.30 10.80
CA ASP A 9 -10.10 -11.49 11.19
C ASP A 9 -9.41 -12.31 12.30
N ALA A 10 -8.09 -12.18 12.43
CA ALA A 10 -7.32 -12.72 13.55
C ALA A 10 -7.50 -11.93 14.87
N GLY A 11 -8.31 -10.86 14.87
CA GLY A 11 -8.65 -10.06 16.04
C GLY A 11 -7.71 -8.87 16.33
N LEU A 12 -6.83 -8.52 15.39
CA LEU A 12 -5.93 -7.37 15.52
C LEU A 12 -6.59 -6.09 15.03
N ARG A 13 -6.24 -4.95 15.61
CA ARG A 13 -6.66 -3.64 15.09
C ARG A 13 -5.80 -3.30 13.89
N VAL A 14 -6.37 -3.45 12.70
CA VAL A 14 -5.66 -3.24 11.43
C VAL A 14 -6.14 -1.97 10.73
N LEU A 15 -5.20 -1.20 10.20
CA LEU A 15 -5.49 -0.11 9.28
C LEU A 15 -4.76 -0.30 7.95
N LEU A 16 -5.48 -0.24 6.83
CA LEU A 16 -4.91 -0.12 5.50
C LEU A 16 -4.79 1.36 5.11
N LEU A 17 -3.57 1.80 4.79
CA LEU A 17 -3.29 3.13 4.23
C LEU A 17 -3.02 2.99 2.73
N ASP A 18 -3.87 3.60 1.90
CA ASP A 18 -3.73 3.56 0.45
C ASP A 18 -2.98 4.80 -0.06
N LEU A 19 -1.75 4.58 -0.54
CA LEU A 19 -0.91 5.59 -1.19
C LEU A 19 -0.82 5.38 -2.71
N THR A 20 -1.62 4.47 -3.27
CA THR A 20 -1.65 4.24 -4.71
C THR A 20 -2.21 5.47 -5.44
N ALA A 21 -1.78 5.71 -6.68
CA ALA A 21 -2.21 6.91 -7.42
C ALA A 21 -3.72 6.99 -7.69
N ASN A 22 -4.42 5.85 -7.71
CA ASN A 22 -5.83 5.76 -8.13
C ASN A 22 -6.74 5.11 -7.08
N GLY A 23 -6.24 4.79 -5.89
CA GLY A 23 -7.03 4.15 -4.85
C GLY A 23 -7.33 2.67 -5.11
N ALA A 24 -6.47 1.98 -5.85
CA ALA A 24 -6.68 0.57 -6.22
C ALA A 24 -6.85 -0.34 -5.00
N ALA A 25 -6.18 -0.03 -3.89
CA ALA A 25 -6.26 -0.84 -2.68
C ALA A 25 -7.53 -0.55 -1.86
N SER A 26 -7.94 0.72 -1.75
CA SER A 26 -9.07 1.14 -0.92
C SER A 26 -10.43 1.04 -1.62
N ARG A 27 -10.50 1.15 -2.95
CA ARG A 27 -11.75 1.00 -3.72
C ARG A 27 -12.57 -0.26 -3.39
N PRO A 28 -12.01 -1.48 -3.33
CA PRO A 28 -12.79 -2.68 -3.00
C PRO A 28 -13.20 -2.76 -1.51
N MET A 29 -12.81 -1.79 -0.69
CA MET A 29 -13.13 -1.73 0.74
C MET A 29 -14.25 -0.74 1.07
N LEU A 30 -14.64 0.13 0.13
CA LEU A 30 -15.53 1.27 0.35
C LEU A 30 -16.69 1.29 -0.65
N GLU A 31 -17.78 1.99 -0.32
CA GLU A 31 -18.97 2.10 -1.20
C GLU A 31 -18.72 2.96 -2.44
N SER A 32 -17.75 3.88 -2.36
CA SER A 32 -17.42 4.84 -3.40
C SER A 32 -15.96 5.31 -3.29
N GLY A 33 -15.48 6.07 -4.27
CA GLY A 33 -14.16 6.71 -4.23
C GLY A 33 -14.16 8.13 -3.66
N SER A 34 -15.29 8.62 -3.14
CA SER A 34 -15.48 10.03 -2.78
C SER A 34 -15.18 10.34 -1.30
N TYR A 35 -14.48 9.45 -0.62
CA TYR A 35 -14.12 9.62 0.79
C TYR A 35 -12.89 10.51 0.93
N PRO A 36 -12.86 11.42 1.92
CA PRO A 36 -11.63 12.09 2.29
C PRO A 36 -10.62 11.07 2.84
N GLY A 37 -9.33 11.34 2.61
CA GLY A 37 -8.26 10.37 2.84
C GLY A 37 -6.91 11.02 3.12
N ILE A 38 -5.83 10.29 2.84
CA ILE A 38 -4.46 10.73 3.16
C ILE A 38 -4.09 12.06 2.48
N THR A 39 -4.54 12.30 1.25
CA THR A 39 -4.32 13.57 0.56
C THR A 39 -4.98 14.74 1.30
N ASN A 40 -6.20 14.55 1.82
CA ASN A 40 -6.91 15.58 2.60
C ASN A 40 -6.20 15.85 3.94
N LEU A 41 -5.69 14.82 4.63
CA LEU A 41 -4.87 14.98 5.84
C LEU A 41 -3.60 15.80 5.55
N LEU A 42 -2.87 15.44 4.51
CA LEU A 42 -1.63 16.11 4.09
C LEU A 42 -1.90 17.55 3.63
N ALA A 43 -3.01 17.81 2.96
CA ALA A 43 -3.45 19.15 2.56
C ALA A 43 -4.03 19.99 3.72
N ALA A 44 -4.16 19.40 4.91
CA ALA A 44 -4.79 19.97 6.11
C ALA A 44 -6.26 20.39 5.89
N GLU A 45 -6.98 19.61 5.07
CA GLU A 45 -8.40 19.81 4.76
C GLU A 45 -9.32 18.90 5.58
N ALA A 46 -8.76 17.90 6.26
CA ALA A 46 -9.48 16.93 7.08
C ALA A 46 -8.66 16.53 8.31
N GLN A 47 -9.32 15.96 9.31
CA GLN A 47 -8.71 15.38 10.51
C GLN A 47 -8.75 13.85 10.45
N PHE A 48 -8.05 13.17 11.37
CA PHE A 48 -8.04 11.70 11.43
C PHE A 48 -9.44 11.08 11.54
N THR A 49 -10.35 11.72 12.28
CA THR A 49 -11.73 11.27 12.45
C THR A 49 -12.53 11.28 11.15
N ASP A 50 -12.12 12.09 10.18
CA ASP A 50 -12.84 12.23 8.91
C ASP A 50 -12.33 11.25 7.85
N VAL A 51 -11.08 10.81 7.97
CA VAL A 51 -10.37 10.06 6.92
C VAL A 51 -10.21 8.57 7.20
N ILE A 52 -10.53 8.12 8.41
CA ILE A 52 -10.52 6.72 8.81
C ILE A 52 -11.92 6.16 8.60
N HIS A 53 -12.04 5.19 7.70
CA HIS A 53 -13.32 4.56 7.34
C HIS A 53 -13.28 3.07 7.68
N GLY A 54 -14.45 2.46 7.88
CA GLY A 54 -14.57 1.01 8.02
C GLY A 54 -14.56 0.31 6.67
N ASP A 55 -13.91 -0.85 6.60
CA ASP A 55 -14.07 -1.77 5.47
C ASP A 55 -15.50 -2.34 5.44
N LEU A 56 -16.02 -2.58 4.24
CA LEU A 56 -17.37 -3.14 4.04
C LEU A 56 -17.49 -4.61 4.46
N TYR A 57 -16.38 -5.34 4.57
CA TYR A 57 -16.39 -6.80 4.68
C TYR A 57 -15.50 -7.34 5.81
N SER A 58 -14.95 -6.49 6.68
CA SER A 58 -14.12 -6.88 7.83
C SER A 58 -14.06 -5.78 8.87
N ASP A 59 -13.46 -6.06 10.02
CA ASP A 59 -13.16 -5.07 11.08
C ASP A 59 -11.93 -4.19 10.75
N CYS A 60 -11.36 -4.31 9.54
CA CYS A 60 -10.24 -3.48 9.11
C CYS A 60 -10.69 -2.03 8.90
N HIS A 61 -9.87 -1.07 9.33
CA HIS A 61 -10.04 0.33 8.96
C HIS A 61 -9.23 0.67 7.70
N VAL A 62 -9.69 1.67 6.95
CA VAL A 62 -9.02 2.12 5.73
C VAL A 62 -8.91 3.65 5.69
N ILE A 63 -7.73 4.14 5.33
CA ILE A 63 -7.51 5.51 4.88
C ILE A 63 -7.31 5.45 3.36
N PRO A 64 -8.28 5.89 2.55
CA PRO A 64 -8.14 5.93 1.10
C PRO A 64 -7.19 7.05 0.68
N VAL A 65 -6.91 7.11 -0.63
CA VAL A 65 -6.10 8.20 -1.23
C VAL A 65 -6.67 9.58 -0.89
N GLY A 66 -8.00 9.71 -0.89
CA GLY A 66 -8.68 10.97 -0.62
C GLY A 66 -9.06 11.76 -1.87
N THR A 67 -9.71 12.90 -1.65
CA THR A 67 -10.31 13.75 -2.69
C THR A 67 -9.57 15.07 -2.90
N ALA A 68 -8.59 15.37 -2.05
CA ALA A 68 -7.81 16.61 -2.16
C ALA A 68 -6.85 16.58 -3.37
N ASP A 69 -6.46 17.76 -3.82
CA ASP A 69 -5.46 17.90 -4.88
C ASP A 69 -4.12 17.24 -4.48
N ALA A 70 -3.70 16.24 -5.24
CA ALA A 70 -2.50 15.46 -4.95
C ALA A 70 -1.24 16.35 -4.96
N ALA A 71 -1.14 17.31 -5.89
CA ALA A 71 0.02 18.20 -5.96
C ALA A 71 0.15 19.06 -4.69
N ARG A 72 -0.97 19.55 -4.15
CA ARG A 72 -1.01 20.25 -2.87
C ARG A 72 -0.66 19.35 -1.70
N ALA A 73 -1.21 18.13 -1.64
CA ALA A 73 -0.90 17.17 -0.60
C ALA A 73 0.61 16.85 -0.55
N MET A 74 1.22 16.65 -1.72
CA MET A 74 2.65 16.32 -1.83
C MET A 74 3.59 17.44 -1.34
N ARG A 75 3.15 18.70 -1.32
CA ARG A 75 3.94 19.79 -0.71
C ARG A 75 4.15 19.60 0.78
N ALA A 76 3.30 18.83 1.43
CA ALA A 76 3.33 18.58 2.87
C ALA A 76 3.71 17.13 3.20
N ILE A 77 4.39 16.42 2.26
CA ILE A 77 4.76 15.01 2.41
C ILE A 77 5.65 14.74 3.62
N ASP A 78 6.40 15.74 4.09
CA ASP A 78 7.22 15.64 5.30
C ASP A 78 6.39 15.47 6.59
N ARG A 79 5.07 15.62 6.52
CA ARG A 79 4.13 15.28 7.62
C ARG A 79 3.81 13.79 7.68
N LEU A 80 4.13 13.02 6.65
CA LEU A 80 3.79 11.58 6.61
C LEU A 80 4.42 10.79 7.77
N PRO A 81 5.68 11.02 8.19
CA PRO A 81 6.26 10.30 9.33
C PRO A 81 5.49 10.50 10.65
N ILE A 82 5.03 11.73 10.95
CA ILE A 82 4.26 11.99 12.18
C ILE A 82 2.84 11.41 12.10
N ILE A 83 2.25 11.37 10.90
CA ILE A 83 0.98 10.67 10.65
C ILE A 83 1.16 9.17 10.90
N MET A 84 2.19 8.57 10.33
CA MET A 84 2.50 7.15 10.52
C MET A 84 2.71 6.79 11.99
N ASN A 85 3.49 7.58 12.73
CA ASN A 85 3.71 7.36 14.16
C ASN A 85 2.41 7.38 14.97
N SER A 86 1.47 8.26 14.60
CA SER A 86 0.15 8.33 15.24
C SER A 86 -0.66 7.07 14.95
N LEU A 87 -0.64 6.60 13.70
CA LEU A 87 -1.34 5.38 13.28
C LEU A 87 -0.76 4.14 13.95
N THR A 88 0.56 3.99 14.00
CA THR A 88 1.23 2.84 14.66
C THR A 88 1.07 2.83 16.18
N THR A 89 0.61 3.94 16.78
CA THR A 89 0.23 3.97 18.19
C THR A 89 -1.21 3.48 18.40
N ALA A 90 -2.09 3.74 17.44
CA ALA A 90 -3.52 3.43 17.53
C ALA A 90 -3.88 2.03 17.02
N TYR A 91 -3.09 1.47 16.11
CA TYR A 91 -3.32 0.18 15.47
C TYR A 91 -2.20 -0.80 15.81
N ASP A 92 -2.56 -2.08 15.90
CA ASP A 92 -1.59 -3.16 16.10
C ASP A 92 -0.81 -3.41 14.81
N VAL A 93 -1.47 -3.27 13.65
CA VAL A 93 -0.86 -3.41 12.32
C VAL A 93 -1.33 -2.29 11.39
N VAL A 94 -0.39 -1.63 10.74
CA VAL A 94 -0.65 -0.67 9.66
C VAL A 94 -0.11 -1.23 8.35
N VAL A 95 -1.01 -1.58 7.44
CA VAL A 95 -0.66 -2.07 6.10
C VAL A 95 -0.62 -0.88 5.15
N VAL A 96 0.53 -0.59 4.55
CA VAL A 96 0.67 0.52 3.60
C VAL A 96 0.77 -0.02 2.18
N GLU A 97 -0.19 0.35 1.32
CA GLU A 97 -0.15 0.05 -0.10
C GLU A 97 0.44 1.23 -0.87
N CYS A 98 1.70 1.10 -1.27
CA CYS A 98 2.51 2.18 -1.82
C CYS A 98 2.34 2.40 -3.33
N GLY A 99 1.72 1.45 -4.05
CA GLY A 99 1.74 1.45 -5.51
C GLY A 99 3.17 1.43 -6.07
N PRO A 100 3.42 2.01 -7.26
CA PRO A 100 4.77 2.22 -7.77
C PRO A 100 5.50 3.26 -6.90
N ALA A 101 6.19 2.79 -5.87
CA ALA A 101 6.94 3.66 -4.96
C ALA A 101 8.44 3.43 -5.11
N ASP A 102 9.18 4.53 -5.11
CA ASP A 102 10.62 4.47 -4.95
C ASP A 102 11.00 4.28 -3.48
N ALA A 103 12.26 3.92 -3.26
CA ALA A 103 12.74 3.69 -1.92
C ALA A 103 12.81 4.96 -1.04
N ASP A 104 12.71 6.19 -1.60
CA ASP A 104 12.61 7.41 -0.79
C ASP A 104 11.19 7.60 -0.23
N GLY A 105 10.17 7.24 -1.00
CA GLY A 105 8.78 7.12 -0.52
C GLY A 105 8.68 6.12 0.63
N ILE A 106 9.30 4.96 0.50
CA ILE A 106 9.34 3.93 1.55
C ILE A 106 10.07 4.45 2.80
N ARG A 107 11.19 5.19 2.65
CA ARG A 107 11.94 5.75 3.79
C ARG A 107 11.10 6.65 4.69
N ARG A 108 10.13 7.35 4.14
CA ARG A 108 9.21 8.22 4.90
C ARG A 108 8.19 7.43 5.72
N LEU A 109 7.97 6.16 5.39
CA LEU A 109 6.99 5.28 6.03
C LEU A 109 7.62 4.41 7.13
N VAL A 110 8.89 4.04 6.95
CA VAL A 110 9.56 3.08 7.82
C VAL A 110 9.78 3.64 9.23
N ALA A 111 9.20 2.95 10.21
CA ALA A 111 9.51 3.05 11.64
C ALA A 111 10.09 1.71 12.14
N GLY A 112 10.60 1.68 13.38
CA GLY A 112 11.53 0.65 13.90
C GLY A 112 11.30 -0.84 13.53
N ALA A 113 10.06 -1.31 13.42
CA ALA A 113 9.73 -2.70 13.07
C ALA A 113 8.96 -2.83 11.74
N THR A 114 9.38 -2.10 10.70
CA THR A 114 8.71 -2.19 9.38
C THR A 114 9.26 -3.37 8.58
N GLU A 115 8.36 -4.24 8.13
CA GLU A 115 8.67 -5.26 7.12
C GLU A 115 8.26 -4.76 5.74
N VAL A 116 9.13 -4.93 4.74
CA VAL A 116 8.88 -4.52 3.36
C VAL A 116 8.57 -5.75 2.52
N MET A 117 7.40 -5.74 1.88
CA MET A 117 6.92 -6.79 0.99
C MET A 117 6.81 -6.24 -0.44
N VAL A 118 7.25 -7.03 -1.42
CA VAL A 118 7.12 -6.68 -2.84
C VAL A 118 6.18 -7.69 -3.49
N SER A 119 5.06 -7.19 -4.03
CA SER A 119 4.11 -8.02 -4.78
C SER A 119 4.69 -8.34 -6.16
N VAL A 120 4.80 -9.63 -6.48
CA VAL A 120 5.44 -10.15 -7.69
C VAL A 120 4.50 -11.11 -8.41
N ILE A 121 4.23 -10.80 -9.67
CA ILE A 121 3.53 -11.68 -10.62
C ILE A 121 4.56 -12.46 -11.45
N GLU A 122 5.50 -11.75 -12.07
CA GLU A 122 6.62 -12.34 -12.82
C GLU A 122 7.95 -11.90 -12.17
N PRO A 123 8.69 -12.82 -11.51
CA PRO A 123 9.95 -12.47 -10.84
C PRO A 123 11.07 -12.03 -11.78
N SER A 124 11.01 -12.41 -13.06
CA SER A 124 11.96 -12.01 -14.10
C SER A 124 11.68 -10.64 -14.70
N ASP A 125 10.58 -9.99 -14.34
CA ASP A 125 10.27 -8.65 -14.81
C ASP A 125 11.35 -7.67 -14.33
N GLU A 126 11.89 -6.88 -15.26
CA GLU A 126 12.95 -5.90 -15.00
C GLU A 126 12.51 -4.87 -13.93
N ALA A 127 11.23 -4.50 -13.90
CA ALA A 127 10.70 -3.59 -12.88
C ALA A 127 10.73 -4.20 -11.48
N VAL A 128 10.49 -5.51 -11.35
CA VAL A 128 10.59 -6.24 -10.07
C VAL A 128 12.04 -6.30 -9.62
N VAL A 129 12.95 -6.67 -10.53
CA VAL A 129 14.38 -6.74 -10.24
C VAL A 129 14.90 -5.38 -9.78
N GLN A 130 14.54 -4.30 -10.48
CA GLN A 130 14.95 -2.95 -10.13
C GLN A 130 14.39 -2.51 -8.77
N ALA A 131 13.10 -2.76 -8.50
CA ALA A 131 12.49 -2.40 -7.22
C ALA A 131 13.17 -3.12 -6.03
N VAL A 132 13.48 -4.42 -6.18
CA VAL A 132 14.19 -5.19 -5.16
C VAL A 132 15.60 -4.62 -4.93
N ALA A 133 16.34 -4.36 -6.01
CA ALA A 133 17.68 -3.80 -5.94
C ALA A 133 17.69 -2.41 -5.26
N ASP A 134 16.72 -1.56 -5.58
CA ASP A 134 16.60 -0.22 -5.00
C ASP A 134 16.29 -0.28 -3.50
N ILE A 135 15.41 -1.19 -3.06
CA ILE A 135 15.07 -1.40 -1.65
C ILE A 135 16.31 -1.88 -0.89
N GLU A 136 17.04 -2.87 -1.43
CA GLU A 136 18.27 -3.40 -0.83
C GLU A 136 19.36 -2.32 -0.73
N ALA A 137 19.61 -1.59 -1.83
CA ALA A 137 20.63 -0.55 -1.89
C ALA A 137 20.37 0.60 -0.90
N LYS A 138 19.10 0.88 -0.57
CA LYS A 138 18.72 1.89 0.43
C LYS A 138 18.68 1.35 1.87
N GLY A 139 19.14 0.12 2.12
CA GLY A 139 19.39 -0.40 3.46
C GLY A 139 18.15 -0.95 4.17
N PHE A 140 17.08 -1.26 3.44
CA PHE A 140 15.88 -1.90 3.99
C PHE A 140 16.00 -3.42 4.15
N GLY A 141 17.17 -3.98 3.81
CA GLY A 141 17.36 -5.42 3.72
C GLY A 141 16.70 -6.00 2.48
N LYS A 142 16.71 -7.33 2.39
CA LYS A 142 16.08 -8.05 1.28
C LYS A 142 14.56 -8.07 1.49
N PRO A 143 13.76 -7.48 0.59
CA PRO A 143 12.31 -7.50 0.73
C PRO A 143 11.77 -8.93 0.59
N THR A 144 10.65 -9.20 1.26
CA THR A 144 9.93 -10.46 1.07
C THR A 144 9.12 -10.38 -0.22
N LEU A 145 9.43 -11.27 -1.17
CA LEU A 145 8.66 -11.37 -2.41
C LEU A 145 7.38 -12.17 -2.15
N VAL A 146 6.24 -11.63 -2.54
CA VAL A 146 4.94 -12.27 -2.35
C VAL A 146 4.18 -12.37 -3.66
N THR A 147 3.50 -13.48 -3.87
CA THR A 147 2.71 -13.77 -5.07
C THR A 147 1.31 -14.18 -4.64
N PRO A 148 0.24 -13.81 -5.39
CA PRO A 148 -1.11 -14.23 -5.05
C PRO A 148 -1.22 -15.75 -4.97
N ALA A 149 -1.89 -16.25 -3.92
CA ALA A 149 -2.14 -17.67 -3.78
C ALA A 149 -2.89 -18.23 -5.00
N GLY A 150 -2.37 -19.32 -5.59
CA GLY A 150 -2.94 -19.93 -6.80
C GLY A 150 -2.57 -19.24 -8.12
N HIS A 151 -1.72 -18.19 -8.10
CA HIS A 151 -1.19 -17.63 -9.35
C HIS A 151 -0.21 -18.61 -9.99
N VAL A 152 -0.54 -19.05 -11.20
CA VAL A 152 0.37 -19.79 -12.07
C VAL A 152 0.84 -18.80 -13.15
N PRO A 153 2.13 -18.48 -13.24
CA PRO A 153 2.62 -17.61 -14.29
C PRO A 153 2.27 -18.21 -15.65
N PRO A 154 1.91 -17.39 -16.66
CA PRO A 154 1.62 -17.90 -17.99
C PRO A 154 2.83 -18.71 -18.48
N SER A 155 2.59 -19.95 -18.89
CA SER A 155 3.65 -20.77 -19.50
C SER A 155 4.22 -20.01 -20.68
N SER A 156 5.54 -19.83 -20.74
CA SER A 156 6.19 -19.21 -21.91
C SER A 156 5.63 -19.84 -23.19
N PRO A 157 5.36 -19.06 -24.25
CA PRO A 157 4.86 -19.61 -25.50
C PRO A 157 5.79 -20.74 -25.94
N MET A 158 5.25 -21.96 -26.04
CA MET A 158 6.06 -23.07 -26.54
C MET A 158 6.59 -22.69 -27.92
N PRO A 159 7.91 -22.78 -28.19
CA PRO A 159 8.45 -22.52 -29.51
C PRO A 159 7.78 -23.49 -30.50
N GLY A 160 6.98 -22.97 -31.44
CA GLY A 160 6.46 -23.76 -32.56
C GLY A 160 4.94 -23.78 -32.78
N ARG A 161 4.12 -23.07 -32.00
CA ARG A 161 2.71 -22.84 -32.40
C ARG A 161 2.55 -21.51 -33.12
N SER A 162 2.74 -21.55 -34.44
CA SER A 162 2.28 -20.48 -35.33
C SER A 162 0.76 -20.39 -35.24
N ALA A 163 0.23 -19.22 -34.89
CA ALA A 163 -1.19 -18.94 -35.02
C ALA A 163 -1.52 -18.95 -36.51
N ALA A 164 -2.39 -19.87 -36.91
CA ALA A 164 -2.93 -19.98 -38.26
C ALA A 164 -3.95 -18.87 -38.53
#